data_AF-A0AAV7DQS2-F1
#
_entry.id   AF-A0AAV7DQS2-F1
#
_cell.length_a   1.000
_cell.length_b   1.000
_cell.length_c   1.000
_cell.angle_alpha   90.00
_cell.angle_beta   90.00
_cell.angle_gamma   90.00
#
_symmetry.space_group_name_H-M   'P 1'
#
loop_
_entity.id
_entity.type
_entity.pdbx_description
1 polymer ?
#
loop_
_entity_poly.entity_id
_entity_poly.type
_entity_poly.pdbx_seq_one_letter_code
_entity_poly.pdbx_strand_id
1 'polypeptide(L)'
;MATISLHVIREVMIAAWFYLSSPAQAVLDITYYEENLLVDEEFPGDDSLQKVRELLEMLSEPERLSGESQRQDLVLDVEVQECLHWRRGALLYMYCHTVGERERWMLLDPRTFHQCLQDGIHYLLKMLHTRSPVQLDDQVSFQDTSTAALLEKGVFSDIHVLALMYCGEMCYWALKYCRDVEPHKADPQSPKIHFKDIGVKVLDTYVGVCEGPLQGQGWSTDNAKKMLQYLKEE
;
A
#
# COMPACT_ATOMS: atom_id res chain seq x y z
N MET A 1 39.75 21.37 1.12
CA MET A 1 38.79 20.37 0.61
C MET A 1 37.43 20.80 1.08
N ALA A 2 36.56 21.25 0.17
CA ALA A 2 35.19 21.64 0.51
C ALA A 2 34.32 20.40 0.55
N THR A 3 33.81 20.06 1.74
CA THR A 3 32.86 18.97 1.94
C THR A 3 31.49 19.49 1.53
N ILE A 4 30.98 19.05 0.38
CA ILE A 4 29.60 19.33 -0.02
C ILE A 4 28.71 18.42 0.83
N SER A 5 27.81 19.02 1.62
CA SER A 5 26.85 18.30 2.45
C SER A 5 25.81 17.60 1.55
N LEU A 6 25.41 16.38 1.90
CA LEU A 6 24.31 15.63 1.25
C LEU A 6 23.03 16.47 1.12
N HIS A 7 22.79 17.39 2.06
CA HIS A 7 21.68 18.33 2.02
C HIS A 7 21.75 19.28 0.80
N VAL A 8 22.96 19.77 0.47
CA VAL A 8 23.18 20.67 -0.67
C VAL A 8 23.08 19.92 -2.00
N ILE A 9 23.53 18.65 -2.05
CA ILE A 9 23.33 17.78 -3.21
C ILE A 9 21.84 17.51 -3.43
N ARG A 10 21.10 17.25 -2.34
CA ARG A 10 19.65 17.04 -2.36
C ARG A 10 18.91 18.29 -2.88
N GLU A 11 19.25 19.48 -2.40
CA GLU A 11 18.62 20.72 -2.89
C GLU A 11 18.96 21.06 -4.35
N VAL A 12 20.21 20.84 -4.78
CA VAL A 12 20.63 21.10 -6.17
C VAL A 12 20.02 20.07 -7.13
N MET A 13 19.89 18.81 -6.72
CA MET A 13 19.19 17.78 -7.49
C MET A 13 17.69 18.06 -7.57
N ILE A 14 17.06 18.43 -6.45
CA ILE A 14 15.65 18.83 -6.41
C ILE A 14 15.41 20.01 -7.37
N ALA A 15 16.23 21.05 -7.32
CA ALA A 15 16.11 22.22 -8.18
C ALA A 15 16.33 21.91 -9.68
N ALA A 16 17.26 21.00 -10.02
CA ALA A 16 17.50 20.57 -11.39
C ALA A 16 16.41 19.63 -11.93
N TRP A 17 15.77 18.84 -11.06
CA TRP A 17 14.69 17.91 -11.41
C TRP A 17 13.31 18.58 -11.52
N PHE A 18 13.05 19.63 -10.74
CA PHE A 18 11.82 20.45 -10.84
C PHE A 18 11.60 21.06 -12.24
N TYR A 19 12.65 21.16 -13.07
CA TYR A 19 12.57 21.69 -14.43
C TYR A 19 12.26 20.62 -15.50
N LEU A 20 12.31 19.32 -15.19
CA LEU A 20 12.24 18.23 -16.18
C LEU A 20 11.16 17.17 -15.90
N SER A 21 10.62 17.11 -14.67
CA SER A 21 9.67 16.07 -14.24
C SER A 21 8.52 16.69 -13.43
N SER A 22 7.32 16.08 -13.44
CA SER A 22 6.23 16.52 -12.57
C SER A 22 6.66 16.42 -11.09
N PRO A 23 6.21 17.32 -10.19
CA PRO A 23 6.58 17.25 -8.76
C PRO A 23 6.30 15.89 -8.12
N ALA A 24 5.25 15.19 -8.58
CA ALA A 24 4.91 13.84 -8.15
C ALA A 24 5.98 12.81 -8.55
N GLN A 25 6.49 12.88 -9.79
CA GLN A 25 7.53 11.96 -10.26
C GLN A 25 8.84 12.13 -9.47
N ALA A 26 9.23 13.36 -9.18
CA ALA A 26 10.42 13.62 -8.38
C ALA A 26 10.31 13.04 -6.95
N VAL A 27 9.14 13.18 -6.32
CA VAL A 27 8.87 12.54 -5.01
C VAL A 27 8.98 11.03 -5.11
N LEU A 28 8.37 10.42 -6.13
CA LEU A 28 8.44 8.97 -6.34
C LEU A 28 9.89 8.51 -6.50
N ASP A 29 10.69 9.16 -7.33
CA ASP A 29 12.07 8.72 -7.59
C ASP A 29 12.97 8.83 -6.36
N ILE A 30 12.86 9.94 -5.60
CA ILE A 30 13.65 10.16 -4.38
C ILE A 30 13.29 9.16 -3.29
N THR A 31 11.99 8.98 -3.05
CA THR A 31 11.51 8.09 -1.99
C THR A 31 11.79 6.62 -2.31
N TYR A 32 11.91 6.25 -3.59
CA TYR A 32 12.09 4.85 -4.00
C TYR A 32 13.41 4.29 -3.51
N TYR A 33 14.47 5.08 -3.60
CA TYR A 33 15.77 4.67 -3.11
C TYR A 33 15.77 4.40 -1.59
N GLU A 34 15.21 5.33 -0.82
CA GLU A 34 15.15 5.25 0.65
C GLU A 34 14.24 4.11 1.14
N GLU A 35 13.10 3.88 0.45
CA GLU A 35 12.21 2.75 0.72
C GLU A 35 12.93 1.41 0.55
N ASN A 36 13.63 1.23 -0.58
CA ASN A 36 14.37 -0.01 -0.83
C ASN A 36 15.52 -0.18 0.15
N LEU A 37 16.24 0.89 0.50
CA LEU A 37 17.30 0.82 1.51
C LEU A 37 16.78 0.32 2.86
N LEU A 38 15.62 0.84 3.32
CA LEU A 38 14.99 0.36 4.55
C LEU A 38 14.58 -1.11 4.48
N VAL A 39 14.03 -1.54 3.35
CA VAL A 39 13.61 -2.93 3.15
C VAL A 39 14.82 -3.88 3.10
N ASP A 40 15.86 -3.51 2.34
CA ASP A 40 17.09 -4.30 2.17
C ASP A 40 17.87 -4.45 3.47
N GLU A 41 17.85 -3.42 4.33
CA GLU A 41 18.46 -3.47 5.67
C GLU A 41 17.52 -4.07 6.74
N GLU A 42 16.36 -4.59 6.33
CA GLU A 42 15.33 -5.17 7.20
C GLU A 42 14.88 -4.22 8.33
N PHE A 43 14.69 -2.94 8.02
CA PHE A 43 14.27 -1.92 8.98
C PHE A 43 15.15 -1.94 10.25
N PRO A 44 16.42 -1.53 10.14
CA PRO A 44 17.37 -1.60 11.24
C PRO A 44 17.09 -0.55 12.31
N GLY A 45 17.25 -0.92 13.58
CA GLY A 45 17.24 0.01 14.70
C GLY A 45 15.87 0.58 15.08
N ASP A 46 15.89 1.37 16.16
CA ASP A 46 14.69 1.98 16.75
C ASP A 46 14.17 3.20 15.94
N ASP A 47 14.96 3.73 15.00
CA ASP A 47 14.62 4.89 14.17
C ASP A 47 13.88 4.53 12.87
N SER A 48 13.78 3.25 12.53
CA SER A 48 13.13 2.78 11.30
C SER A 48 11.68 3.28 11.15
N LEU A 49 10.92 3.30 12.24
CA LEU A 49 9.55 3.84 12.22
C LEU A 49 9.53 5.33 11.86
N GLN A 50 10.48 6.11 12.39
CA GLN A 50 10.56 7.54 12.13
C GLN A 50 10.86 7.79 10.65
N LYS A 51 11.79 7.03 10.06
CA LYS A 51 12.08 7.08 8.62
C LYS A 51 10.88 6.69 7.78
N VAL A 52 10.15 5.63 8.16
CA VAL A 52 8.89 5.25 7.50
C VAL A 52 7.90 6.40 7.53
N ARG A 53 7.70 7.06 8.68
CA ARG A 53 6.81 8.22 8.79
C ARG A 53 7.24 9.39 7.91
N GLU A 54 8.53 9.68 7.84
CA GLU A 54 9.07 10.73 6.97
C GLU A 54 8.85 10.42 5.48
N LEU A 55 9.03 9.16 5.07
CA LEU A 55 8.72 8.73 3.71
C LEU A 55 7.23 8.83 3.39
N LEU A 56 6.39 8.40 4.33
CA LEU A 56 4.94 8.54 4.19
C LEU A 56 4.53 10.00 4.06
N GLU A 57 5.12 10.92 4.82
CA GLU A 57 4.85 12.35 4.72
C GLU A 57 5.28 12.90 3.34
N MET A 58 6.49 12.56 2.87
CA MET A 58 6.97 12.97 1.55
C MET A 58 6.07 12.45 0.42
N LEU A 59 5.58 11.21 0.52
CA LEU A 59 4.65 10.64 -0.46
C LEU A 59 3.29 11.37 -0.48
N SER A 60 2.92 12.18 0.53
CA SER A 60 1.62 12.91 0.57
C SER A 60 1.65 14.21 -0.16
N GLU A 61 2.83 14.78 -0.26
CA GLU A 61 3.02 16.10 -0.82
C GLU A 61 2.40 16.25 -2.21
N PRO A 62 2.53 15.29 -3.14
CA PRO A 62 1.86 15.40 -4.43
C PRO A 62 0.34 15.53 -4.34
N GLU A 63 -0.31 14.74 -3.47
CA GLU A 63 -1.77 14.76 -3.28
C GLU A 63 -2.22 16.06 -2.60
N ARG A 64 -1.46 16.51 -1.58
CA ARG A 64 -1.74 17.76 -0.85
C ARG A 64 -1.64 18.97 -1.76
N LEU A 65 -0.59 19.05 -2.57
CA LEU A 65 -0.38 20.14 -3.54
C LEU A 65 -1.43 20.13 -4.65
N SER A 66 -1.91 18.95 -5.06
CA SER A 66 -3.00 18.82 -6.03
C SER A 66 -4.32 19.35 -5.47
N GLY A 67 -4.64 19.03 -4.21
CA GLY A 67 -5.86 19.49 -3.53
C GLY A 67 -5.89 20.98 -3.18
N GLU A 68 -4.72 21.61 -2.99
CA GLU A 68 -4.59 23.05 -2.68
C GLU A 68 -4.64 23.94 -3.95
N SER A 69 -4.44 23.37 -5.14
CA SER A 69 -4.36 24.13 -6.38
C SER A 69 -5.73 24.36 -7.04
N GLN A 70 -6.11 25.62 -7.25
CA GLN A 70 -7.24 26.00 -8.12
C GLN A 70 -6.93 25.86 -9.63
N ARG A 71 -5.69 25.52 -10.00
CA ARG A 71 -5.26 25.36 -11.40
C ARG A 71 -5.42 23.92 -11.85
N GLN A 72 -6.13 23.72 -12.97
CA GLN A 72 -6.37 22.42 -13.61
C GLN A 72 -5.09 21.69 -14.07
N ASP A 73 -3.95 22.38 -14.14
CA ASP A 73 -2.67 21.80 -14.58
C ASP A 73 -1.97 20.89 -13.53
N LEU A 74 -2.52 20.78 -12.31
CA LEU A 74 -1.97 19.98 -11.21
C LEU A 74 -2.82 18.76 -10.85
N VAL A 75 -3.74 18.36 -11.72
CA VAL A 75 -4.47 17.09 -11.56
C VAL A 75 -3.47 15.95 -11.61
N LEU A 76 -3.36 15.19 -10.51
CA LEU A 76 -2.56 13.99 -10.50
C LEU A 76 -3.20 12.97 -11.44
N ASP A 77 -2.36 12.41 -12.32
CA ASP A 77 -2.78 11.30 -13.14
C ASP A 77 -3.18 10.09 -12.28
N VAL A 78 -4.17 9.34 -12.76
CA VAL A 78 -4.75 8.20 -12.03
C VAL A 78 -3.69 7.14 -11.70
N GLU A 79 -2.72 6.93 -12.60
CA GLU A 79 -1.65 5.96 -12.42
C GLU A 79 -0.66 6.41 -11.33
N VAL A 80 -0.41 7.73 -11.26
CA VAL A 80 0.41 8.34 -10.22
C VAL A 80 -0.28 8.26 -8.85
N GLN A 81 -1.58 8.53 -8.78
CA GLN A 81 -2.36 8.39 -7.54
C GLN A 81 -2.34 6.94 -7.03
N GLU A 82 -2.58 5.98 -7.92
CA GLU A 82 -2.52 4.56 -7.62
C GLU A 82 -1.13 4.15 -7.10
N CYS A 83 -0.07 4.63 -7.75
CA CYS A 83 1.31 4.39 -7.36
C CYS A 83 1.64 4.96 -5.96
N LEU A 84 1.22 6.19 -5.67
CA LEU A 84 1.41 6.81 -4.35
C LEU A 84 0.73 5.99 -3.25
N HIS A 85 -0.52 5.59 -3.47
CA HIS A 85 -1.26 4.74 -2.53
C HIS A 85 -0.63 3.36 -2.37
N TRP A 86 -0.22 2.72 -3.47
CA TRP A 86 0.49 1.44 -3.44
C TRP A 86 1.73 1.53 -2.56
N ARG A 87 2.61 2.51 -2.82
CA ARG A 87 3.90 2.61 -2.14
C ARG A 87 3.78 2.85 -0.65
N ARG A 88 2.83 3.68 -0.23
CA ARG A 88 2.53 3.87 1.20
C ARG A 88 2.05 2.59 1.87
N GLY A 89 1.10 1.91 1.22
CA GLY A 89 0.54 0.66 1.71
C GLY A 89 1.59 -0.45 1.80
N ALA A 90 2.38 -0.61 0.75
CA ALA A 90 3.46 -1.58 0.67
C ALA A 90 4.57 -1.29 1.68
N LEU A 91 5.01 -0.04 1.84
CA LEU A 91 6.02 0.32 2.84
C LEU A 91 5.56 -0.04 4.26
N LEU A 92 4.31 0.28 4.60
CA LEU A 92 3.73 -0.08 5.89
C LEU A 92 3.57 -1.59 6.07
N TYR A 93 3.16 -2.31 5.01
CA TYR A 93 3.13 -3.76 5.01
C TYR A 93 4.52 -4.34 5.30
N MET A 94 5.54 -3.93 4.54
CA MET A 94 6.92 -4.43 4.68
C MET A 94 7.46 -4.13 6.08
N TYR A 95 7.23 -2.92 6.58
CA TYR A 95 7.59 -2.56 7.95
C TYR A 95 6.92 -3.48 8.97
N CYS A 96 5.59 -3.63 8.91
CA CYS A 96 4.82 -4.48 9.83
C CYS A 96 5.22 -5.96 9.74
N HIS A 97 5.50 -6.45 8.53
CA HIS A 97 5.94 -7.81 8.28
C HIS A 97 7.28 -8.07 8.97
N THR A 98 8.30 -7.26 8.68
CA THR A 98 9.66 -7.44 9.22
C THR A 98 9.71 -7.23 10.74
N VAL A 99 9.04 -6.22 11.29
CA VAL A 99 9.02 -6.01 12.75
C VAL A 99 8.11 -7.01 13.47
N GLY A 100 7.07 -7.50 12.79
CA GLY A 100 6.15 -8.52 13.28
C GLY A 100 6.82 -9.88 13.44
N GLU A 101 7.67 -10.28 12.47
CA GLU A 101 8.47 -11.51 12.57
C GLU A 101 9.42 -11.53 13.77
N ARG A 102 9.84 -10.35 14.25
CA ARG A 102 10.70 -10.24 15.44
C ARG A 102 9.95 -10.47 16.76
N GLU A 103 8.61 -10.63 16.73
CA GLU A 103 7.61 -10.85 17.80
C GLU A 103 7.62 -9.85 18.98
N ARG A 104 8.78 -9.29 19.30
CA ARG A 104 9.05 -8.42 20.44
C ARG A 104 8.43 -7.04 20.27
N TRP A 105 8.34 -6.55 19.04
CA TRP A 105 7.88 -5.18 18.78
C TRP A 105 6.35 -5.05 18.90
N MET A 106 5.61 -6.07 18.42
CA MET A 106 4.15 -6.15 18.63
C MET A 106 3.77 -6.10 20.12
N LEU A 107 4.60 -6.68 21.00
CA LEU A 107 4.36 -6.69 22.44
C LEU A 107 4.78 -5.39 23.14
N LEU A 108 5.79 -4.69 22.60
CA LEU A 108 6.33 -3.47 23.21
C LEU A 108 5.51 -2.22 22.87
N ASP A 109 4.99 -2.12 21.65
CA ASP A 109 4.12 -1.02 21.23
C ASP A 109 2.98 -1.49 20.31
N PRO A 110 1.99 -2.21 20.88
CA PRO A 110 0.87 -2.76 20.10
C PRO A 110 -0.02 -1.67 19.50
N ARG A 111 0.00 -0.44 20.05
CA ARG A 111 -0.78 0.69 19.54
C ARG A 111 -0.22 1.22 18.24
N THR A 112 1.09 1.47 18.22
CA THR A 112 1.75 1.92 16.99
C THR A 112 1.66 0.85 15.91
N PHE A 113 1.85 -0.42 16.26
CA PHE A 113 1.68 -1.52 15.32
C PHE A 113 0.26 -1.54 14.71
N HIS A 114 -0.78 -1.47 15.55
CA HIS A 114 -2.16 -1.41 15.08
C HIS A 114 -2.43 -0.20 14.15
N GLN A 115 -1.88 0.96 14.47
CA GLN A 115 -2.01 2.15 13.61
C GLN A 115 -1.34 1.94 12.25
N CYS A 116 -0.12 1.38 12.22
CA CYS A 116 0.56 1.04 10.97
C CYS A 116 -0.26 0.06 10.11
N LEU A 117 -0.92 -0.92 10.75
CA LEU A 117 -1.83 -1.84 10.05
C LEU A 117 -3.03 -1.08 9.44
N GLN A 118 -3.68 -0.21 10.23
CA GLN A 118 -4.82 0.58 9.77
C GLN A 118 -4.47 1.48 8.59
N ASP A 119 -3.37 2.21 8.71
CA ASP A 119 -2.92 3.14 7.66
C ASP A 119 -2.53 2.37 6.39
N GLY A 120 -1.84 1.23 6.53
CA GLY A 120 -1.45 0.41 5.39
C GLY A 120 -2.66 -0.15 4.65
N ILE A 121 -3.63 -0.71 5.38
CA ILE A 121 -4.90 -1.20 4.82
C ILE A 121 -5.64 -0.06 4.11
N HIS A 122 -5.72 1.12 4.73
CA HIS A 122 -6.38 2.28 4.13
C HIS A 122 -5.75 2.67 2.80
N TYR A 123 -4.42 2.74 2.73
CA TYR A 123 -3.72 3.07 1.47
C TYR A 123 -3.86 1.98 0.42
N LEU A 124 -3.75 0.70 0.78
CA LEU A 124 -3.96 -0.41 -0.16
C LEU A 124 -5.40 -0.43 -0.70
N LEU A 125 -6.40 -0.13 0.13
CA LEU A 125 -7.79 -0.01 -0.33
C LEU A 125 -7.98 1.20 -1.23
N LYS A 126 -7.35 2.34 -0.95
CA LYS A 126 -7.38 3.50 -1.86
C LYS A 126 -6.77 3.14 -3.22
N MET A 127 -5.63 2.44 -3.23
CA MET A 127 -4.99 1.93 -4.45
C MET A 127 -5.94 1.02 -5.25
N LEU A 128 -6.50 0.00 -4.61
CA LEU A 128 -7.42 -0.96 -5.25
C LEU A 128 -8.71 -0.32 -5.78
N HIS A 129 -9.14 0.82 -5.23
CA HIS A 129 -10.33 1.54 -5.68
C HIS A 129 -10.02 2.78 -6.52
N THR A 130 -8.75 3.02 -6.89
CA THR A 130 -8.37 4.18 -7.71
C THR A 130 -8.98 4.10 -9.11
N ARG A 131 -9.10 2.89 -9.67
CA ARG A 131 -9.77 2.63 -10.95
C ARG A 131 -11.12 1.95 -10.71
N SER A 132 -12.08 2.23 -11.59
CA SER A 132 -13.36 1.51 -11.59
C SER A 132 -13.22 0.17 -12.33
N PRO A 133 -13.79 -0.94 -11.83
CA PRO A 133 -13.86 -2.18 -12.58
C PRO A 133 -14.57 -1.99 -13.92
N VAL A 134 -14.12 -2.72 -14.95
CA VAL A 134 -14.72 -2.61 -16.28
C VAL A 134 -16.04 -3.39 -16.29
N GLN A 135 -17.14 -2.71 -16.62
CA GLN A 135 -18.40 -3.39 -16.93
C GLN A 135 -18.27 -3.97 -18.35
N LEU A 136 -18.18 -5.28 -18.47
CA LEU A 136 -18.19 -5.93 -19.78
C LEU A 136 -19.63 -5.93 -20.30
N ASP A 137 -19.85 -5.32 -21.47
CA ASP A 137 -21.10 -5.45 -22.21
C ASP A 137 -21.13 -6.82 -22.91
N ASP A 138 -22.25 -7.54 -22.83
CA ASP A 138 -22.50 -8.81 -23.51
C ASP A 138 -22.29 -8.73 -25.04
N GLN A 139 -22.24 -7.52 -25.59
CA GLN A 139 -22.00 -7.25 -27.02
C GLN A 139 -20.52 -7.19 -27.42
N VAL A 140 -19.58 -7.17 -26.48
CA VAL A 140 -18.14 -7.11 -26.75
C VAL A 140 -17.49 -8.47 -26.46
N SER A 141 -17.09 -9.17 -27.51
CA SER A 141 -16.34 -10.42 -27.38
C SER A 141 -14.87 -10.13 -27.08
N PHE A 142 -14.42 -10.51 -25.88
CA PHE A 142 -13.00 -10.49 -25.53
C PHE A 142 -12.31 -11.73 -26.08
N GLN A 143 -11.20 -11.52 -26.80
CA GLN A 143 -10.38 -12.62 -27.31
C GLN A 143 -9.68 -13.38 -26.17
N ASP A 144 -9.33 -12.67 -25.09
CA ASP A 144 -8.79 -13.25 -23.86
C ASP A 144 -9.79 -13.07 -22.72
N THR A 145 -10.51 -14.15 -22.41
CA THR A 145 -11.48 -14.21 -21.32
C THR A 145 -10.83 -14.11 -19.95
N SER A 146 -9.54 -14.45 -19.81
CA SER A 146 -8.81 -14.38 -18.53
C SER A 146 -8.52 -12.92 -18.18
N THR A 147 -8.02 -12.14 -19.15
CA THR A 147 -7.84 -10.69 -19.00
C THR A 147 -9.17 -10.00 -18.70
N ALA A 148 -10.24 -10.37 -19.41
CA ALA A 148 -11.57 -9.81 -19.19
C ALA A 148 -12.06 -10.06 -17.75
N ALA A 149 -11.93 -11.28 -17.24
CA ALA A 149 -12.29 -11.65 -15.87
C ALA A 149 -11.47 -10.89 -14.81
N LEU A 150 -10.19 -10.59 -15.07
CA LEU A 150 -9.36 -9.77 -14.18
C LEU A 150 -9.86 -8.33 -14.11
N LEU A 151 -10.19 -7.73 -15.26
CA LEU A 151 -10.69 -6.36 -15.34
C LEU A 151 -12.06 -6.17 -14.66
N GLU A 152 -12.95 -7.17 -14.74
CA GLU A 152 -14.22 -7.19 -14.00
C GLU A 152 -14.02 -7.21 -12.48
N LYS A 153 -12.93 -7.84 -12.03
CA LYS A 153 -12.53 -7.87 -10.61
C LYS A 153 -11.74 -6.63 -10.19
N GLY A 154 -11.45 -5.71 -11.11
CA GLY A 154 -10.63 -4.53 -10.85
C GLY A 154 -9.14 -4.84 -10.68
N VAL A 155 -8.65 -5.94 -11.28
CA VAL A 155 -7.25 -6.34 -11.24
C VAL A 155 -6.59 -5.96 -12.57
N PHE A 156 -5.72 -4.95 -12.54
CA PHE A 156 -5.09 -4.41 -13.75
C PHE A 156 -3.60 -4.76 -13.89
N SER A 157 -2.98 -5.31 -12.84
CA SER A 157 -1.56 -5.66 -12.80
C SER A 157 -1.25 -6.62 -11.65
N ASP A 158 -0.06 -7.22 -11.66
CA ASP A 158 0.44 -8.04 -10.55
C ASP A 158 0.49 -7.26 -9.22
N ILE A 159 0.65 -5.93 -9.28
CA ILE A 159 0.62 -5.06 -8.11
C ILE A 159 -0.77 -5.08 -7.43
N HIS A 160 -1.87 -5.17 -8.18
CA HIS A 160 -3.20 -5.33 -7.59
C HIS A 160 -3.35 -6.67 -6.88
N VAL A 161 -2.77 -7.73 -7.46
CA VAL A 161 -2.77 -9.07 -6.85
C VAL A 161 -1.98 -9.07 -5.55
N LEU A 162 -0.80 -8.41 -5.51
CA LEU A 162 -0.03 -8.20 -4.29
C LEU A 162 -0.80 -7.35 -3.26
N ALA A 163 -1.44 -6.27 -3.68
CA ALA A 163 -2.23 -5.41 -2.79
C ALA A 163 -3.39 -6.16 -2.12
N LEU A 164 -4.07 -7.05 -2.83
CA LEU A 164 -5.10 -7.91 -2.26
C LEU A 164 -4.52 -8.82 -1.15
N MET A 165 -3.38 -9.45 -1.40
CA MET A 165 -2.71 -10.31 -0.43
C MET A 165 -2.23 -9.53 0.79
N TYR A 166 -1.48 -8.44 0.58
CA TYR A 166 -0.95 -7.58 1.66
C TYR A 166 -2.07 -7.02 2.53
N CYS A 167 -3.15 -6.51 1.90
CA CYS A 167 -4.30 -6.00 2.63
C CYS A 167 -4.97 -7.09 3.48
N GLY A 168 -5.11 -8.30 2.93
CA GLY A 168 -5.71 -9.43 3.63
C GLY A 168 -4.88 -9.90 4.83
N GLU A 169 -3.56 -9.96 4.65
CA GLU A 169 -2.63 -10.37 5.71
C GLU A 169 -2.53 -9.34 6.83
N MET A 170 -2.54 -8.04 6.52
CA MET A 170 -2.60 -7.00 7.55
C MET A 170 -3.92 -7.05 8.34
N CYS A 171 -5.06 -7.34 7.69
CA CYS A 171 -6.33 -7.55 8.38
C CYS A 171 -6.27 -8.76 9.33
N TYR A 172 -5.62 -9.84 8.90
CA TYR A 172 -5.37 -11.01 9.72
C TYR A 172 -4.50 -10.66 10.94
N TRP A 173 -3.38 -9.94 10.76
CA TRP A 173 -2.52 -9.51 11.88
C TRP A 173 -3.25 -8.59 12.86
N ALA A 174 -4.09 -7.67 12.37
CA ALA A 174 -4.88 -6.79 13.23
C ALA A 174 -5.81 -7.59 14.15
N LEU A 175 -6.55 -8.55 13.60
CA LEU A 175 -7.46 -9.39 14.39
C LEU A 175 -6.76 -10.43 15.24
N LYS A 176 -5.58 -10.90 14.84
CA LYS A 176 -4.85 -11.91 15.59
C LYS A 176 -4.09 -11.33 16.78
N TYR A 177 -3.49 -10.15 16.60
CA TYR A 177 -2.53 -9.60 17.57
C TYR A 177 -3.01 -8.33 18.28
N CYS A 178 -4.01 -7.62 17.75
CA CYS A 178 -4.40 -6.31 18.26
C CYS A 178 -5.81 -6.24 18.86
N ARG A 179 -6.46 -7.37 19.18
CA ARG A 179 -7.87 -7.40 19.64
C ARG A 179 -8.17 -6.49 20.83
N ASP A 180 -7.24 -6.46 21.77
CA ASP A 180 -7.41 -5.74 23.05
C ASP A 180 -6.76 -4.35 23.02
N VAL A 181 -6.25 -3.92 21.86
CA VAL A 181 -5.68 -2.59 21.69
C VAL A 181 -6.83 -1.61 21.60
N GLU A 182 -7.02 -0.82 22.65
CA GLU A 182 -7.96 0.29 22.58
C GLU A 182 -7.58 1.19 21.40
N PRO A 183 -8.53 1.52 20.51
CA PRO A 183 -8.26 2.43 19.42
C PRO A 183 -7.71 3.73 20.01
N HIS A 184 -6.68 4.30 19.37
CA HIS A 184 -6.30 5.68 19.65
C HIS A 184 -7.59 6.52 19.60
N LYS A 185 -7.73 7.57 20.42
CA LYS A 185 -8.82 8.54 20.26
C LYS A 185 -8.81 8.97 18.79
N ALA A 186 -9.65 8.32 18.01
CA ALA A 186 -9.67 8.47 16.58
C ALA A 186 -10.00 9.93 16.34
N ASP A 187 -9.34 10.54 15.36
CA ASP A 187 -9.96 11.68 14.70
C ASP A 187 -11.40 11.22 14.36
N PRO A 188 -12.47 11.92 14.80
CA PRO A 188 -13.84 11.52 14.49
C PRO A 188 -14.11 11.27 12.99
N GLN A 189 -13.21 11.73 12.12
CA GLN A 189 -13.26 11.54 10.68
C GLN A 189 -12.54 10.29 10.16
N SER A 190 -11.75 9.56 10.98
CA SER A 190 -11.05 8.37 10.48
C SER A 190 -12.04 7.23 10.22
N PRO A 191 -11.99 6.59 9.03
CA PRO A 191 -12.94 5.55 8.67
C PRO A 191 -12.77 4.36 9.62
N LYS A 192 -13.88 3.88 10.18
CA LYS A 192 -13.89 2.67 11.00
C LYS A 192 -13.62 1.47 10.12
N ILE A 193 -12.39 0.95 10.17
CA ILE A 193 -11.97 -0.22 9.40
C ILE A 193 -12.59 -1.47 10.02
N HIS A 194 -13.38 -2.20 9.21
CA HIS A 194 -13.92 -3.50 9.56
C HIS A 194 -12.96 -4.59 9.07
N PHE A 195 -11.90 -4.85 9.84
CA PHE A 195 -10.80 -5.75 9.44
C PHE A 195 -11.28 -7.10 8.93
N LYS A 196 -12.28 -7.70 9.60
CA LYS A 196 -12.82 -9.00 9.21
C LYS A 196 -13.44 -8.95 7.82
N ASP A 197 -14.40 -8.05 7.62
CA ASP A 197 -15.15 -7.93 6.37
C ASP A 197 -14.23 -7.56 5.20
N ILE A 198 -13.29 -6.65 5.43
CA ILE A 198 -12.28 -6.25 4.45
C ILE A 198 -11.37 -7.44 4.12
N GLY A 199 -10.79 -8.08 5.14
CA GLY A 199 -9.86 -9.19 4.99
C GLY A 199 -10.47 -10.37 4.25
N VAL A 200 -11.71 -10.76 4.61
CA VAL A 200 -12.47 -11.80 3.90
C VAL A 200 -12.66 -11.42 2.44
N LYS A 201 -13.14 -10.20 2.16
CA LYS A 201 -13.40 -9.74 0.80
C LYS A 201 -12.14 -9.76 -0.07
N VAL A 202 -11.02 -9.20 0.39
CA VAL A 202 -9.80 -9.09 -0.41
C VAL A 202 -9.11 -10.45 -0.59
N LEU A 203 -9.11 -11.32 0.41
CA LEU A 203 -8.55 -12.68 0.29
C LEU A 203 -9.42 -13.60 -0.56
N ASP A 204 -10.76 -13.54 -0.45
CA ASP A 204 -11.65 -14.28 -1.36
C ASP A 204 -11.42 -13.83 -2.81
N THR A 205 -11.22 -12.51 -3.04
CA THR A 205 -10.89 -11.99 -4.37
C THR A 205 -9.53 -12.49 -4.86
N TYR A 206 -8.49 -12.42 -4.01
CA TYR A 206 -7.15 -12.95 -4.31
C TYR A 206 -7.18 -14.41 -4.72
N VAL A 207 -7.80 -15.27 -3.90
CA VAL A 207 -7.92 -16.71 -4.19
C VAL A 207 -8.68 -16.93 -5.49
N GLY A 208 -9.78 -16.20 -5.71
CA GLY A 208 -10.58 -16.30 -6.93
C GLY A 208 -9.79 -15.95 -8.20
N VAL A 209 -8.95 -14.91 -8.17
CA VAL A 209 -8.14 -14.54 -9.34
C VAL A 209 -6.94 -15.47 -9.55
N CYS A 210 -6.26 -15.89 -8.48
CA CYS A 210 -5.10 -16.78 -8.54
C CYS A 210 -5.44 -18.21 -8.98
N GLU A 211 -6.60 -18.74 -8.56
CA GLU A 211 -7.04 -20.10 -8.93
C GLU A 211 -7.91 -20.12 -10.19
N GLY A 212 -8.32 -18.94 -10.68
CA GLY A 212 -9.07 -18.77 -11.92
C GLY A 212 -8.18 -18.21 -13.03
N PRO A 213 -8.35 -16.94 -13.43
CA PRO A 213 -7.69 -16.35 -14.59
C PRO A 213 -6.15 -16.36 -14.53
N LEU A 214 -5.54 -16.45 -13.34
CA LEU A 214 -4.08 -16.51 -13.17
C LEU A 214 -3.56 -17.91 -12.83
N GLN A 215 -4.38 -18.96 -13.00
CA GLN A 215 -3.97 -20.32 -12.67
C GLN A 215 -2.69 -20.71 -13.43
N GLY A 216 -1.69 -21.19 -12.68
CA GLY A 216 -0.40 -21.60 -13.24
C GLY A 216 0.62 -20.46 -13.43
N GLN A 217 0.28 -19.23 -13.10
CA GLN A 217 1.19 -18.06 -13.20
C GLN A 217 2.09 -17.86 -11.96
N GLY A 218 2.29 -18.91 -11.14
CA GLY A 218 3.21 -18.88 -10.00
C GLY A 218 2.67 -18.28 -8.69
N TRP A 219 1.40 -17.88 -8.64
CA TRP A 219 0.75 -17.39 -7.41
C TRP A 219 0.33 -18.54 -6.49
N SER A 220 0.69 -18.46 -5.20
CA SER A 220 0.27 -19.43 -4.18
C SER A 220 -0.90 -18.91 -3.36
N THR A 221 -1.93 -19.74 -3.16
CA THR A 221 -3.11 -19.42 -2.36
C THR A 221 -3.11 -20.06 -0.98
N ASP A 222 -2.08 -20.83 -0.64
CA ASP A 222 -2.06 -21.64 0.60
C ASP A 222 -2.14 -20.77 1.86
N ASN A 223 -1.37 -19.69 1.93
CA ASN A 223 -1.39 -18.79 3.08
C ASN A 223 -2.70 -17.97 3.11
N ALA A 224 -3.14 -17.45 1.95
CA ALA A 224 -4.39 -16.72 1.81
C ALA A 224 -5.59 -17.54 2.32
N LYS A 225 -5.67 -18.82 1.96
CA LYS A 225 -6.74 -19.73 2.41
C LYS A 225 -6.72 -19.97 3.91
N LYS A 226 -5.53 -20.12 4.52
CA LYS A 226 -5.40 -20.29 5.99
C LYS A 226 -5.89 -19.04 6.74
N MET A 227 -5.47 -17.86 6.29
CA MET A 227 -5.92 -16.60 6.89
C MET A 227 -7.42 -16.38 6.68
N LEU A 228 -7.92 -16.67 5.49
CA LEU A 228 -9.34 -16.58 5.18
C LEU A 228 -10.20 -17.50 6.04
N GLN A 229 -9.73 -18.73 6.31
CA GLN A 229 -10.39 -19.64 7.24
C GLN A 229 -10.48 -19.02 8.64
N TYR A 230 -9.35 -18.52 9.16
CA TYR A 230 -9.31 -17.84 10.45
C TYR A 230 -10.30 -16.66 10.51
N LEU A 231 -10.29 -15.79 9.51
CA LEU A 231 -11.18 -14.63 9.45
C LEU A 231 -12.67 -14.98 9.36
N LYS A 232 -13.01 -16.17 8.83
CA LYS A 232 -14.40 -16.66 8.75
C LYS A 232 -14.87 -17.31 10.05
N GLU A 233 -13.95 -17.77 10.90
CA GLU A 233 -14.23 -18.40 12.20
C GLU A 233 -14.32 -17.40 13.37
N GLU A 234 -13.66 -16.24 13.25
CA GLU A 234 -13.98 -15.03 14.03
C GLU A 234 -15.38 -14.50 13.73
#